data_AF-A0AAD4IC40-F1
#
_entry.id   AF-A0AAD4IC40-F1
#
_cell.length_a   1.000
_cell.length_b   1.000
_cell.length_c   1.000
_cell.angle_alpha   90.00
_cell.angle_beta   90.00
_cell.angle_gamma   90.00
#
_symmetry.space_group_name_H-M   'P 1'
#
loop_
_entity.id
_entity.type
_entity.pdbx_description
1 polymer ?
#
loop_
_entity_poly.entity_id
_entity_poly.type
_entity_poly.pdbx_seq_one_letter_code
_entity_poly.pdbx_strand_id
1 'polypeptide(L)'
;MNATSDCTSVKGNSKNIHVKNVTCYESGAMVIGSMGNPTNVPGTVDNVLFKDITSIHSSNAAWINTYPGQGHVKNVAFRNIKFQDVNQPIYVSSCIYSYQNCDSSRLRISDIT
;
A
#
# COMPACT_ATOMS: atom_id res chain seq x y z
N MET A 1 -12.04 4.88 -13.89
CA MET A 1 -12.52 4.18 -12.68
C MET A 1 -12.23 5.06 -11.49
N ASN A 2 -13.23 5.36 -10.66
CA ASN A 2 -13.05 5.97 -9.35
C ASN A 2 -13.04 4.81 -8.34
N ALA A 3 -11.90 4.48 -7.75
CA ALA A 3 -11.88 3.57 -6.61
C ALA A 3 -12.62 4.25 -5.46
N THR A 4 -13.73 3.69 -5.01
CA THR A 4 -14.52 4.28 -3.92
C THR A 4 -13.96 3.90 -2.54
N SER A 5 -13.16 2.83 -2.44
CA SER A 5 -12.47 2.41 -1.21
C SER A 5 -11.31 1.42 -1.44
N ASP A 6 -10.50 1.20 -0.39
CA ASP A 6 -9.52 0.11 -0.31
C ASP A 6 -10.24 -1.23 -0.04
N CYS A 7 -9.78 -2.34 -0.63
CA CYS A 7 -10.26 -3.68 -0.23
C CYS A 7 -9.62 -4.09 1.10
N THR A 8 -8.31 -3.85 1.23
CA THR A 8 -7.54 -4.04 2.47
C THR A 8 -6.60 -2.85 2.63
N SER A 9 -6.50 -2.33 3.86
CA SER A 9 -5.70 -1.14 4.15
C SER A 9 -4.88 -1.37 5.41
N VAL A 10 -3.56 -1.43 5.26
CA VAL A 10 -2.60 -1.53 6.37
C VAL A 10 -2.08 -0.14 6.69
N LYS A 11 -2.46 0.40 7.85
CA LYS A 11 -2.06 1.74 8.31
C LYS A 11 -0.83 1.66 9.23
N GLY A 12 -0.31 2.82 9.60
CA GLY A 12 0.87 2.92 10.46
C GLY A 12 0.69 2.24 11.81
N ASN A 13 1.82 1.83 12.39
CA ASN A 13 1.94 1.03 13.61
C ASN A 13 1.39 -0.40 13.49
N SER A 14 1.36 -0.93 12.26
CA SER A 14 0.96 -2.31 11.98
C SER A 14 2.17 -3.23 11.83
N LYS A 15 2.08 -4.46 12.36
CA LYS A 15 3.12 -5.47 12.18
C LYS A 15 2.56 -6.89 12.15
N ASN A 16 3.27 -7.80 11.48
CA ASN A 16 2.95 -9.24 11.44
C ASN A 16 1.54 -9.52 10.90
N ILE A 17 1.21 -8.94 9.76
CA ILE A 17 -0.10 -9.11 9.12
C ILE A 17 0.01 -10.15 8.01
N HIS A 18 -0.96 -11.06 7.96
CA HIS A 18 -1.11 -12.02 6.86
C HIS A 18 -2.53 -11.97 6.32
N VAL A 19 -2.68 -11.48 5.09
CA VAL A 19 -3.93 -11.46 4.34
C VAL A 19 -3.87 -12.56 3.31
N LYS A 20 -4.86 -13.47 3.30
CA LYS A 20 -4.86 -14.62 2.40
C LYS A 20 -6.23 -14.91 1.80
N ASN A 21 -6.27 -15.35 0.54
CA ASN A 21 -7.47 -15.90 -0.11
C ASN A 21 -8.62 -14.89 -0.16
N VAL A 22 -8.32 -13.68 -0.66
CA VAL A 22 -9.28 -12.58 -0.77
C VAL A 22 -9.50 -12.24 -2.24
N THR A 23 -10.76 -11.98 -2.61
CA THR A 23 -11.10 -11.41 -3.91
C THR A 23 -11.63 -10.00 -3.72
N CYS A 24 -10.99 -9.04 -4.37
CA CYS A 24 -11.31 -7.62 -4.34
C CYS A 24 -11.96 -7.22 -5.67
N TYR A 25 -13.05 -6.45 -5.58
CA TYR A 25 -13.75 -5.89 -6.74
C TYR A 25 -13.78 -4.37 -6.61
N GLU A 26 -13.60 -3.65 -7.72
CA GLU A 26 -13.86 -2.19 -7.82
C GLU A 26 -13.19 -1.33 -6.72
N SER A 27 -11.91 -1.61 -6.41
CA SER A 27 -11.24 -1.04 -5.22
C SER A 27 -9.80 -0.58 -5.47
N GLY A 28 -9.12 -0.14 -4.40
CA GLY A 28 -7.66 -0.02 -4.32
C GLY A 28 -6.92 -1.35 -4.07
N ALA A 29 -7.65 -2.45 -3.88
CA ALA A 29 -7.13 -3.78 -3.54
C ALA A 29 -6.22 -3.79 -2.29
N MET A 30 -4.94 -4.15 -2.44
CA MET A 30 -4.00 -4.33 -1.33
C MET A 30 -3.23 -3.03 -1.04
N VAL A 31 -3.73 -2.24 -0.11
CA VAL A 31 -3.17 -0.92 0.20
C VAL A 31 -2.32 -0.95 1.47
N ILE A 32 -1.10 -0.44 1.38
CA ILE A 32 -0.29 -0.02 2.54
C ILE A 32 -0.25 1.50 2.55
N GLY A 33 -0.73 2.07 3.65
CA GLY A 33 -0.88 3.50 3.86
C GLY A 33 -2.29 4.02 3.61
N SER A 34 -2.50 5.33 3.52
CA SER A 34 -1.45 6.35 3.56
C SER A 34 -0.63 6.38 4.85
N MET A 35 0.70 6.46 4.69
CA MET A 35 1.69 6.50 5.77
C MET A 35 2.34 7.88 5.90
N GLY A 36 2.89 8.20 7.08
CA GLY A 36 3.70 9.43 7.24
C GLY A 36 2.89 10.72 7.42
N ASN A 37 1.61 10.62 7.79
CA ASN A 37 0.80 11.74 8.24
C ASN A 37 0.25 11.44 9.65
N PRO A 38 0.48 12.32 10.65
CA PRO A 38 1.22 13.58 10.57
C PRO A 38 2.73 13.38 10.35
N THR A 39 3.37 14.32 9.64
CA THR A 39 4.76 14.19 9.15
C THR A 39 5.82 14.14 10.26
N ASN A 40 5.48 14.65 11.45
CA ASN A 40 6.35 14.66 12.62
C ASN A 40 6.23 13.40 13.50
N VAL A 41 5.30 12.50 13.19
CA VAL A 41 5.12 11.24 13.93
C VAL A 41 5.60 10.08 13.05
N PRO A 42 6.64 9.34 13.46
CA PRO A 42 7.07 8.16 12.72
C PRO A 42 5.96 7.11 12.66
N GLY A 43 5.60 6.69 11.45
CA GLY A 43 4.68 5.57 11.24
C GLY A 43 5.42 4.36 10.67
N THR A 44 5.22 3.19 11.25
CA THR A 44 5.89 1.96 10.79
C THR A 44 4.91 0.90 10.30
N VAL A 45 5.31 0.16 9.26
CA VAL A 45 4.66 -1.08 8.82
C VAL A 45 5.74 -2.13 8.63
N ASP A 46 5.61 -3.26 9.31
CA ASP A 46 6.61 -4.32 9.32
C ASP A 46 5.99 -5.70 9.09
N ASN A 47 6.61 -6.53 8.24
CA ASN A 47 6.26 -7.94 8.09
C ASN A 47 4.78 -8.15 7.69
N VAL A 48 4.46 -7.77 6.46
CA VAL A 48 3.12 -7.95 5.87
C VAL A 48 3.18 -8.93 4.72
N LEU A 49 2.30 -9.92 4.73
CA LEU A 49 2.15 -10.87 3.63
C LEU A 49 0.73 -10.79 3.07
N PHE A 50 0.61 -10.42 1.81
CA PHE A 50 -0.59 -10.65 1.00
C PHE A 50 -0.37 -11.90 0.15
N LYS A 51 -1.27 -12.87 0.23
CA LYS A 51 -1.13 -14.15 -0.46
C LYS A 51 -2.43 -14.63 -1.09
N ASP A 52 -2.37 -15.17 -2.31
CA ASP A 52 -3.55 -15.77 -2.98
C ASP A 52 -4.68 -14.74 -3.11
N ILE A 53 -4.37 -13.54 -3.61
CA ILE A 53 -5.34 -12.44 -3.74
C ILE A 53 -5.74 -12.28 -5.21
N THR A 54 -7.03 -12.08 -5.46
CA THR A 54 -7.55 -11.78 -6.80
C THR A 54 -8.13 -10.37 -6.82
N SER A 55 -7.71 -9.52 -7.75
CA SER A 55 -8.19 -8.15 -7.92
C SER A 55 -8.86 -8.00 -9.28
N ILE A 56 -10.14 -7.64 -9.29
CA ILE A 56 -10.97 -7.52 -10.48
C ILE A 56 -11.48 -6.08 -10.59
N HIS A 57 -11.38 -5.51 -11.79
CA HIS A 57 -11.94 -4.19 -12.12
C HIS A 57 -11.50 -3.09 -11.13
N SER A 58 -10.25 -3.16 -10.66
CA SER A 58 -9.72 -2.34 -9.55
C SER A 58 -8.73 -1.29 -10.04
N SER A 59 -8.58 -0.21 -9.30
CA SER A 59 -7.59 0.83 -9.63
C SER A 59 -6.17 0.29 -9.54
N ASN A 60 -5.87 -0.48 -8.49
CA ASN A 60 -4.58 -1.10 -8.27
C ASN A 60 -4.78 -2.56 -7.85
N ALA A 61 -3.73 -3.39 -7.98
CA ALA A 61 -3.71 -4.68 -7.28
C ALA A 61 -2.90 -4.56 -5.98
N ALA A 62 -1.70 -3.96 -6.04
CA ALA A 62 -0.88 -3.61 -4.89
C ALA A 62 -0.55 -2.11 -4.87
N TRP A 63 -0.77 -1.44 -3.74
CA TRP A 63 -0.58 0.00 -3.63
C TRP A 63 0.12 0.39 -2.32
N ILE A 64 1.34 0.91 -2.41
CA ILE A 64 2.02 1.54 -1.27
C ILE A 64 2.02 3.05 -1.49
N ASN A 65 1.35 3.79 -0.60
CA ASN A 65 1.31 5.25 -0.68
C ASN A 65 1.67 5.92 0.64
N THR A 66 2.48 6.97 0.55
CA THR A 66 2.98 7.68 1.73
C THR A 66 2.95 9.19 1.50
N TYR A 67 2.86 9.94 2.57
CA TYR A 67 3.17 11.37 2.65
C TYR A 67 4.69 11.56 2.87
N PRO A 68 5.24 12.78 2.70
CA PRO A 68 6.64 13.07 3.01
C PRO A 68 6.88 13.18 4.52
N GLY A 69 6.63 12.08 5.23
CA GLY A 69 6.78 11.96 6.67
C GLY A 69 7.99 11.15 7.06
N GLN A 70 7.92 10.54 8.24
CA GLN A 70 8.98 9.75 8.85
C GLN A 70 8.51 8.32 9.14
N GLY A 71 9.46 7.40 9.28
CA GLY A 71 9.21 5.99 9.58
C GLY A 71 9.56 5.07 8.42
N HIS A 72 8.85 3.95 8.28
CA HIS A 72 9.14 2.97 7.23
C HIS A 72 7.98 2.04 6.88
N VAL A 73 8.06 1.49 5.67
CA VAL A 73 7.35 0.29 5.24
C VAL A 73 8.42 -0.74 4.90
N LYS A 74 8.45 -1.86 5.63
CA LYS A 74 9.52 -2.85 5.53
C LYS A 74 9.00 -4.28 5.53
N ASN A 75 9.63 -5.13 4.73
CA ASN A 75 9.37 -6.57 4.66
C ASN A 75 7.90 -6.84 4.32
N VAL A 76 7.52 -6.46 3.11
CA VAL A 76 6.17 -6.64 2.57
C VAL A 76 6.24 -7.58 1.38
N ALA A 77 5.40 -8.61 1.38
CA ALA A 77 5.34 -9.57 0.29
C ALA A 77 3.94 -9.64 -0.34
N PHE A 78 3.87 -9.58 -1.67
CA PHE A 78 2.68 -9.81 -2.48
C PHE A 78 2.85 -11.10 -3.28
N ARG A 79 2.24 -12.21 -2.84
CA ARG A 79 2.49 -13.56 -3.39
C ARG A 79 1.26 -14.16 -4.04
N ASN A 80 1.43 -14.72 -5.24
CA ASN A 80 0.34 -15.36 -5.99
C ASN A 80 -0.87 -14.42 -6.16
N ILE A 81 -0.63 -13.27 -6.78
CA ILE A 81 -1.64 -12.24 -7.01
C ILE A 81 -2.21 -12.42 -8.43
N LYS A 82 -3.53 -12.45 -8.54
CA LYS A 82 -4.26 -12.52 -9.82
C LYS A 82 -4.95 -11.20 -10.13
N PHE A 83 -4.60 -10.69 -11.29
CA PHE A 83 -5.11 -9.53 -12.00
C PHE A 83 -6.28 -9.67 -12.98
N GLN A 84 -7.36 -8.91 -12.93
CA GLN A 84 -8.21 -8.73 -14.10
C GLN A 84 -8.73 -7.29 -14.21
N ASP A 85 -8.56 -6.67 -15.38
CA ASP A 85 -9.03 -5.31 -15.67
C ASP A 85 -8.60 -4.29 -14.60
N VAL A 86 -7.32 -4.35 -14.22
CA VAL A 86 -6.70 -3.45 -13.23
C VAL A 86 -5.88 -2.37 -13.93
N ASN A 87 -6.09 -1.10 -13.54
CA ASN A 87 -5.43 0.02 -14.19
C ASN A 87 -3.92 0.08 -13.90
N GLN A 88 -3.54 0.00 -12.62
CA GLN A 88 -2.15 0.02 -12.18
C GLN A 88 -1.86 -1.22 -11.31
N PRO A 89 -1.39 -2.34 -11.88
CA PRO A 89 -1.17 -3.56 -11.11
C PRO A 89 -0.35 -3.34 -9.84
N ILE A 90 0.74 -2.57 -9.91
CA ILE A 90 1.54 -2.18 -8.76
C ILE A 90 1.82 -0.68 -8.83
N TYR A 91 1.54 0.04 -7.73
CA TYR A 91 1.90 1.44 -7.57
C TYR A 91 2.57 1.67 -6.22
N VAL A 92 3.81 2.15 -6.24
CA VAL A 92 4.61 2.44 -5.04
C VAL A 92 5.06 3.89 -5.12
N SER A 93 4.64 4.72 -4.17
CA SER A 93 5.06 6.12 -4.10
C SER A 93 5.44 6.53 -2.68
N SER A 94 6.60 7.18 -2.57
CA SER A 94 7.09 7.82 -1.33
C SER A 94 6.45 9.19 -1.05
N CYS A 95 5.56 9.65 -1.94
CA CYS A 95 4.81 10.90 -1.80
C CYS A 95 3.51 10.83 -2.61
N ILE A 96 2.35 11.04 -1.99
CA ILE A 96 1.09 11.08 -2.74
C ILE A 96 1.08 12.26 -3.72
N TYR A 97 0.50 12.05 -4.90
CA TYR A 97 0.54 13.00 -6.02
C TYR A 97 0.02 14.41 -5.68
N SER A 98 -0.95 14.51 -4.79
CA SER A 98 -1.56 15.78 -4.37
C SER A 98 -0.74 16.54 -3.31
N TYR A 99 0.43 16.04 -2.92
CA TYR A 99 1.26 16.63 -1.87
C TYR A 99 2.47 17.37 -2.43
N GLN A 100 2.95 18.35 -1.67
CA GLN A 100 4.13 19.15 -1.99
C GLN A 100 5.29 18.79 -1.05
N ASN A 101 6.50 19.30 -1.33
CA ASN A 101 7.70 19.08 -0.52
C ASN A 101 8.10 17.60 -0.37
N CYS A 102 7.93 16.81 -1.42
CA CYS A 102 8.22 15.37 -1.41
C CYS A 102 9.68 15.03 -1.07
N ASP A 103 10.62 15.93 -1.38
CA ASP A 103 12.05 15.78 -1.05
C ASP A 103 12.33 15.81 0.46
N SER A 104 11.39 16.30 1.26
CA SER A 104 11.46 16.26 2.72
C SER A 104 11.17 14.88 3.31
N SER A 105 10.68 13.94 2.50
CA SER A 105 10.38 12.58 2.97
C SER A 105 11.59 11.92 3.61
N ARG A 106 11.38 11.33 4.78
CA ARG A 106 12.34 10.46 5.47
C ARG A 106 11.73 9.07 5.71
N LEU A 107 10.58 8.79 5.09
CA LEU A 107 9.92 7.51 5.18
C LEU A 107 10.53 6.55 4.16
N ARG A 108 11.08 5.43 4.65
CA ARG A 108 11.78 4.45 3.82
C ARG A 108 10.85 3.31 3.41
N ILE A 109 10.85 2.96 2.13
CA ILE A 109 10.20 1.75 1.61
C ILE A 109 11.32 0.78 1.23
N SER A 110 11.35 -0.40 1.85
CA SER A 110 12.44 -1.38 1.66
C SER A 110 11.94 -2.81 1.82
N ASP A 111 12.65 -3.76 1.22
CA ASP A 111 12.34 -5.20 1.33
C ASP A 111 10.90 -5.52 0.88
N ILE A 112 10.55 -5.10 -0.34
CA ILE A 112 9.26 -5.36 -0.97
C ILE A 112 9.43 -6.46 -2.03
N THR A 113 8.65 -7.54 -1.96
CA THR A 113 8.76 -8.71 -2.86
C THR A 113 7.44 -9.15 -3.45
#